data_AF-A0A506ULU4-F1
#
_entry.id   AF-A0A506ULU4-F1
#
_cell.length_a   1.000
_cell.length_b   1.000
_cell.length_c   1.000
_cell.angle_alpha   90.00
_cell.angle_beta   90.00
_cell.angle_gamma   90.00
#
_symmetry.space_group_name_H-M   'P 1'
#
loop_
_entity.id
_entity.type
_entity.pdbx_description
1 polymer ?
#
loop_
_entity_poly.entity_id
_entity_poly.type
_entity_poly.pdbx_seq_one_letter_code
_entity_poly.pdbx_strand_id
1 'polypeptide(L)'
;MTDEKALRHLASELSTLSKDFNHLRNKALEEHHAERTPQAGAFEVESETLDEAINQLEQIENERKAGPLSAESEKKVTLLHKLVTDMKGKLPVDRK
;
A
#
# COMPACT_ATOMS: atom_id res chain seq x y z
N MET A 1 17.24 4.82 12.83
CA MET A 1 16.11 5.51 13.48
C MET A 1 15.14 5.90 12.40
N THR A 2 13.98 5.27 12.34
CA THR A 2 12.89 5.74 11.50
C THR A 2 12.38 7.07 12.07
N ASP A 3 12.51 8.14 11.31
CA ASP A 3 11.99 9.45 11.70
C ASP A 3 10.55 9.67 11.17
N GLU A 4 9.88 10.69 11.70
CA GLU A 4 8.49 11.01 11.34
C GLU A 4 8.34 11.32 9.84
N LYS A 5 9.37 11.89 9.21
CA LYS A 5 9.36 12.20 7.79
C LYS A 5 9.35 10.93 6.94
N ALA A 6 10.12 9.91 7.33
CA ALA A 6 10.13 8.61 6.67
C ALA A 6 8.77 7.90 6.77
N LEU A 7 8.13 7.95 7.94
CA LEU A 7 6.77 7.39 8.11
C LEU A 7 5.74 8.10 7.22
N ARG A 8 5.74 9.43 7.20
CA ARG A 8 4.83 10.21 6.34
C ARG A 8 5.06 9.96 4.85
N HIS A 9 6.32 9.81 4.43
CA HIS A 9 6.65 9.46 3.05
C HIS A 9 6.06 8.08 2.69
N LEU A 10 6.29 7.09 3.55
CA LEU A 10 5.78 5.73 3.36
C LEU A 10 4.23 5.71 3.30
N ALA A 11 3.56 6.51 4.13
CA ALA A 11 2.10 6.64 4.11
C ALA A 11 1.59 7.19 2.77
N SER A 12 2.28 8.20 2.25
CA SER A 12 1.97 8.76 0.93
C SER A 12 2.16 7.73 -0.19
N GLU A 13 3.20 6.90 -0.11
CA GLU A 13 3.46 5.85 -1.11
C GLU A 13 2.40 4.75 -1.07
N LEU A 14 2.04 4.26 0.11
CA LEU A 14 0.99 3.26 0.29
C LEU A 14 -0.37 3.78 -0.20
N SER A 15 -0.74 5.02 0.15
CA SER A 15 -2.00 5.63 -0.31
C SER A 15 -2.04 5.80 -1.83
N THR A 16 -0.91 6.17 -2.44
CA THR A 16 -0.81 6.28 -3.91
C THR A 16 -0.99 4.91 -4.57
N LEU A 17 -0.32 3.88 -4.05
CA LEU A 17 -0.47 2.52 -4.56
C LEU A 17 -1.91 2.00 -4.42
N SER A 18 -2.57 2.22 -3.27
CA SER A 18 -3.95 1.76 -3.05
C SER A 18 -4.90 2.40 -4.08
N LYS A 19 -4.71 3.68 -4.39
CA LYS A 19 -5.44 4.37 -5.46
C LYS A 19 -5.15 3.80 -6.85
N ASP A 20 -3.88 3.52 -7.16
CA ASP A 20 -3.47 2.95 -8.45
C ASP A 20 -4.11 1.57 -8.66
N PHE A 21 -4.10 0.69 -7.65
CA PHE A 21 -4.74 -0.63 -7.74
C PHE A 21 -6.27 -0.55 -7.83
N ASN A 22 -6.91 0.35 -7.09
CA ASN A 22 -8.35 0.60 -7.22
C ASN A 22 -8.71 1.10 -8.64
N HIS A 23 -7.88 1.96 -9.23
CA HIS A 23 -8.08 2.41 -10.60
C HIS A 23 -7.96 1.25 -11.60
N LEU A 24 -6.94 0.40 -11.46
CA LEU A 24 -6.74 -0.78 -12.29
C LEU A 24 -7.88 -1.80 -12.17
N ARG A 25 -8.39 -2.01 -10.95
CA ARG A 25 -9.56 -2.85 -10.69
C ARG A 25 -10.78 -2.33 -11.45
N ASN A 26 -11.07 -1.03 -11.34
CA ASN A 26 -12.22 -0.43 -11.99
C ASN A 26 -12.10 -0.50 -13.52
N LYS A 27 -10.90 -0.25 -14.07
CA LYS A 27 -10.63 -0.38 -15.49
C LYS A 27 -10.84 -1.83 -15.99
N ALA A 28 -10.34 -2.82 -15.25
CA ALA A 28 -10.53 -4.23 -15.58
C ALA A 28 -12.01 -4.64 -15.54
N LEU A 29 -12.80 -4.07 -14.62
CA LEU A 29 -14.25 -4.28 -14.60
C LEU A 29 -14.92 -3.59 -15.80
N GLU A 30 -14.56 -2.34 -16.12
CA GLU A 30 -15.12 -1.60 -17.27
C GLU A 30 -14.88 -2.31 -18.61
N GLU A 31 -13.65 -2.77 -18.84
CA GLU A 31 -13.27 -3.51 -20.07
C GLU A 31 -14.05 -4.83 -20.23
N HIS A 32 -14.51 -5.41 -19.13
CA HIS A 32 -15.26 -6.66 -19.09
C HIS A 32 -16.73 -6.47 -18.70
N HIS A 33 -17.31 -5.29 -18.92
CA HIS A 33 -18.73 -5.01 -18.66
C HIS A 33 -19.19 -5.34 -17.22
N ALA A 34 -18.33 -5.04 -16.25
CA ALA A 34 -18.48 -5.32 -14.81
C ALA A 34 -18.54 -6.81 -14.44
N GLU A 35 -18.15 -7.71 -15.33
CA GLU A 35 -17.94 -9.11 -14.98
C GLU A 35 -16.72 -9.26 -14.06
N ARG A 36 -16.85 -10.11 -13.04
CA ARG A 36 -15.77 -10.37 -12.09
C ARG A 36 -14.65 -11.15 -12.78
N THR A 37 -13.66 -10.44 -13.31
CA THR A 37 -12.50 -11.06 -13.95
C THR A 37 -11.46 -11.49 -12.94
N PRO A 38 -10.64 -12.51 -13.24
CA PRO A 38 -9.49 -12.88 -12.41
C PRO A 38 -8.54 -11.70 -12.17
N GLN A 39 -8.41 -10.80 -13.14
CA GLN A 39 -7.55 -9.62 -13.05
C GLN A 39 -8.13 -8.55 -12.11
N ALA A 40 -9.44 -8.27 -12.18
CA ALA A 40 -10.09 -7.40 -11.20
C ALA A 40 -10.01 -7.98 -9.78
N GLY A 41 -10.16 -9.30 -9.63
CA GLY A 41 -9.98 -9.98 -8.35
C GLY A 41 -8.56 -9.88 -7.77
N ALA A 42 -7.54 -9.97 -8.62
CA ALA A 42 -6.15 -9.75 -8.19
C ALA A 42 -5.98 -8.33 -7.63
N PHE A 43 -6.37 -7.32 -8.42
CA PHE A 43 -6.25 -5.91 -8.01
C PHE A 43 -7.06 -5.56 -6.75
N GLU A 44 -8.19 -6.23 -6.50
CA GLU A 44 -8.95 -6.14 -5.25
C GLU A 44 -8.10 -6.61 -4.06
N VAL A 45 -7.48 -7.80 -4.15
CA VAL A 45 -6.59 -8.35 -3.11
C VAL A 45 -5.37 -7.46 -2.88
N GLU A 46 -4.77 -6.93 -3.95
CA GLU A 46 -3.66 -5.99 -3.84
C GLU A 46 -4.05 -4.69 -3.13
N SER A 47 -5.24 -4.15 -3.42
CA SER A 47 -5.77 -2.96 -2.73
C SER A 47 -6.02 -3.23 -1.26
N GLU A 48 -6.66 -4.36 -0.91
CA GLU A 48 -6.92 -4.73 0.48
C GLU A 48 -5.62 -4.88 1.28
N THR A 49 -4.59 -5.49 0.67
CA THR A 49 -3.26 -5.61 1.28
C THR A 49 -2.64 -4.24 1.59
N LEU A 50 -2.85 -3.25 0.71
CA LEU A 50 -2.36 -1.89 0.92
C LEU A 50 -3.16 -1.14 1.98
N ASP A 51 -4.46 -1.36 2.06
CA ASP A 51 -5.31 -0.77 3.10
C ASP A 51 -4.94 -1.30 4.50
N GLU A 52 -4.65 -2.60 4.61
CA GLU A 52 -4.07 -3.18 5.84
C GLU A 52 -2.70 -2.57 6.19
N ALA A 53 -1.84 -2.37 5.19
CA ALA A 53 -0.53 -1.74 5.36
C ALA A 53 -0.64 -0.29 5.83
N ILE A 54 -1.63 0.47 5.34
CA ILE A 54 -1.94 1.83 5.80
C ILE A 54 -2.36 1.81 7.28
N ASN A 55 -3.29 0.92 7.65
CA ASN A 55 -3.74 0.78 9.05
C ASN A 55 -2.56 0.43 9.99
N GLN A 56 -1.65 -0.44 9.56
CA GLN A 56 -0.44 -0.76 10.32
C GLN A 56 0.48 0.46 10.48
N LEU A 57 0.65 1.25 9.43
CA LEU A 57 1.48 2.44 9.48
C LEU A 57 0.88 3.51 10.39
N GLU A 58 -0.44 3.69 10.40
CA GLU A 58 -1.12 4.62 11.33
C GLU A 58 -0.90 4.21 12.80
N GLN A 59 -0.92 2.91 13.10
CA GLN A 59 -0.57 2.42 14.45
C GLN A 59 0.86 2.76 14.82
N ILE A 60 1.81 2.59 13.89
CA ILE A 60 3.23 2.92 14.09
C ILE A 60 3.43 4.43 14.26
N GLU A 61 2.73 5.26 13.50
CA GLU A 61 2.76 6.72 13.67
C GLU A 61 2.24 7.15 15.04
N ASN A 62 1.18 6.51 15.52
CA ASN A 62 0.64 6.76 16.86
C ASN A 62 1.61 6.32 17.97
N GLU A 63 2.25 5.16 17.83
CA GLU A 63 3.31 4.70 18.74
C GLU A 63 4.49 5.70 18.74
N ARG A 64 4.91 6.18 17.56
CA ARG A 64 6.00 7.16 17.43
C ARG A 64 5.68 8.49 18.11
N LYS A 65 4.41 8.92 18.10
CA LYS A 65 3.96 10.12 18.82
C LYS A 65 3.96 9.92 20.33
N ALA A 66 3.69 8.70 20.80
CA ALA A 66 3.72 8.35 22.22
C ALA A 66 5.15 8.17 22.76
N GLY A 67 6.13 7.85 21.90
CA GLY A 67 7.52 7.71 22.28
C GLY A 67 8.39 7.04 21.22
N PRO A 68 9.60 6.58 21.59
CA PRO A 68 10.44 5.78 20.71
C PRO A 68 9.71 4.52 20.26
N LEU A 69 9.90 4.15 18.98
CA LEU A 69 9.32 2.93 18.43
C LEU A 69 9.97 1.69 19.05
N SER A 70 9.17 0.66 19.25
CA SER A 70 9.64 -0.69 19.54
C SER A 70 10.40 -1.28 18.34
N ALA A 71 11.26 -2.26 18.63
CA ALA A 71 11.98 -3.01 17.59
C ALA A 71 11.02 -3.76 16.64
N GLU A 72 9.85 -4.17 17.15
CA GLU A 72 8.81 -4.79 16.32
C GLU A 72 8.25 -3.78 15.31
N SER A 73 7.94 -2.56 15.75
CA SER A 73 7.42 -1.51 14.87
C SER A 73 8.47 -1.05 13.85
N GLU A 74 9.74 -0.95 14.22
CA GLU A 74 10.81 -0.70 13.24
C GLU A 74 10.93 -1.82 12.19
N LYS A 75 10.75 -3.08 12.60
CA LYS A 75 10.70 -4.22 11.67
C LYS A 75 9.48 -4.14 10.74
N LYS A 76 8.31 -3.77 11.26
CA LYS A 76 7.09 -3.56 10.46
C LYS A 76 7.30 -2.46 9.41
N VAL A 77 7.89 -1.33 9.77
CA VAL A 77 8.26 -0.28 8.80
C VAL A 77 9.15 -0.82 7.68
N THR A 78 10.11 -1.68 8.01
CA THR A 78 10.99 -2.30 7.01
C THR A 78 10.21 -3.22 6.06
N LEU A 79 9.26 -4.01 6.59
CA LEU A 79 8.38 -4.86 5.78
C LEU A 79 7.46 -4.04 4.88
N LEU A 80 6.93 -2.92 5.39
CA LEU A 80 6.08 -2.00 4.62
C LEU A 80 6.85 -1.34 3.46
N HIS A 81 8.11 -0.93 3.66
CA HIS A 81 8.95 -0.45 2.56
C HIS A 81 9.18 -1.51 1.48
N LYS A 82 9.40 -2.77 1.90
CA LYS A 82 9.54 -3.88 0.96
C LYS A 82 8.24 -4.10 0.18
N LEU A 83 7.10 -4.08 0.87
CA LEU A 83 5.77 -4.17 0.25
C LEU A 83 5.59 -3.08 -0.81
N VAL A 84 5.89 -1.80 -0.50
CA VAL A 84 5.80 -0.70 -1.47
C VAL A 84 6.67 -0.98 -2.70
N THR A 85 7.88 -1.49 -2.52
CA THR A 85 8.80 -1.82 -3.62
C THR A 85 8.23 -2.94 -4.49
N ASP A 86 7.76 -4.02 -3.87
CA ASP A 86 7.18 -5.18 -4.56
C ASP A 86 5.91 -4.77 -5.33
N MET A 87 5.05 -3.95 -4.72
CA MET A 87 3.78 -3.49 -5.30
C MET A 87 3.99 -2.51 -6.46
N LYS A 88 4.99 -1.62 -6.38
CA LYS A 88 5.41 -0.79 -7.52
C LYS A 88 5.85 -1.64 -8.71
N GLY A 89 6.53 -2.77 -8.46
CA GLY A 89 6.94 -3.71 -9.51
C GLY A 89 5.78 -4.47 -10.16
N LYS A 90 4.63 -4.57 -9.49
CA LYS A 90 3.40 -5.19 -10.04
C LYS A 90 2.55 -4.25 -10.89
N LEU A 91 2.74 -2.94 -10.79
CA LEU A 91 1.99 -1.99 -11.59
C LEU A 91 2.36 -2.17 -13.08
N PRO A 92 1.37 -2.18 -13.99
CA PRO A 92 1.65 -2.23 -15.41
C PRO A 92 2.45 -1.00 -15.83
N VAL A 93 3.47 -1.22 -16.68
CA VAL A 93 4.48 -0.21 -17.06
C VAL A 93 3.88 0.96 -17.85
N ASP A 94 2.66 0.82 -18.37
CA ASP A 94 1.94 1.88 -19.08
C ASP A 94 1.37 2.95 -18.13
N ARG A 95 2.27 3.74 -17.54
CA ARG A 95 2.00 5.14 -17.20
C ARG A 95 2.30 5.98 -18.45
N LYS A 96 1.36 6.06 -19.38
CA LYS A 96 1.40 7.02 -20.50
C LYS A 96 0.28 8.04 -20.36
#